data_AF-A0A521S4P0-F1
#
_entry.id   AF-A0A521S4P0-F1
#
_cell.length_a   1.000
_cell.length_b   1.000
_cell.length_c   1.000
_cell.angle_alpha   90.00
_cell.angle_beta   90.00
_cell.angle_gamma   90.00
#
_symmetry.space_group_name_H-M   'P 1'
#
loop_
_entity.id
_entity.type
_entity.pdbx_description
1 polymer ?
#
loop_
_entity_poly.entity_id
_entity_poly.type
_entity_poly.pdbx_seq_one_letter_code
_entity_poly.pdbx_strand_id
1 'polypeptide(L)'
;MSRLVRLYPRAWQARYGEELEALAAARPLGLGGAIDLVRGALDAHRHPELVDPAVVAATVREPVSRQRYEDLRVARRLGLGTFVGAALLLIAPIVALNGPVVFDGDGAYRDGMAAVPFMLAAMAMLSGGLLGQLIRIGPGHRVTRAGAILAIICGPLWAFGPWLVGLWALALAGLVAFAVGAWRAGALPGAAVLAIVTPGVVNVAILAFGIMSHVDRLQGANLFALAIAALAPIWLAIGATLLSLPDVQDDPAPAVETVREGSTA
;
A
#
# COMPACT_ATOMS: atom_id res chain seq x y z
N MET A 1 -34.75 -13.55 0.80
CA MET A 1 -34.08 -12.38 0.20
C MET A 1 -33.62 -11.34 1.22
N SER A 2 -32.37 -11.48 1.66
CA SER A 2 -31.67 -10.50 2.50
C SER A 2 -31.61 -9.13 1.78
N ARG A 3 -31.81 -8.02 2.51
CA ARG A 3 -31.71 -6.65 1.95
C ARG A 3 -30.36 -6.40 1.27
N LEU A 4 -29.29 -7.08 1.71
CA LEU A 4 -27.95 -6.93 1.17
C LEU A 4 -27.78 -7.58 -0.21
N VAL A 5 -28.43 -8.72 -0.47
CA VAL A 5 -28.37 -9.40 -1.78
C VAL A 5 -29.01 -8.54 -2.88
N ARG A 6 -30.00 -7.73 -2.53
CA ARG A 6 -30.66 -6.79 -3.46
C ARG A 6 -29.73 -5.67 -3.96
N LEU A 7 -28.55 -5.49 -3.35
CA LEU A 7 -27.55 -4.53 -3.81
C LEU A 7 -26.84 -4.98 -5.09
N TYR A 8 -26.83 -6.27 -5.41
CA TYR A 8 -26.18 -6.79 -6.62
C TYR A 8 -26.95 -6.39 -7.89
N PRO A 9 -26.31 -6.31 -9.07
CA PRO A 9 -27.02 -6.17 -10.34
C PRO A 9 -28.00 -7.33 -10.61
N ARG A 10 -29.08 -7.09 -11.37
CA ARG A 10 -30.11 -8.12 -11.64
C ARG A 10 -29.55 -9.39 -12.29
N ALA A 11 -28.61 -9.26 -13.22
CA ALA A 11 -27.98 -10.41 -13.86
C ALA A 11 -27.22 -11.30 -12.86
N TRP A 12 -26.52 -10.67 -11.91
CA TRP A 12 -25.82 -11.36 -10.83
C TRP A 12 -26.78 -12.02 -9.86
N GLN A 13 -27.89 -11.34 -9.50
CA GLN A 13 -28.93 -11.94 -8.65
C GLN A 13 -29.58 -13.15 -9.32
N ALA A 14 -29.86 -13.08 -10.63
CA ALA A 14 -30.46 -14.20 -11.34
C ALA A 14 -29.57 -15.46 -11.36
N ARG A 15 -28.25 -15.28 -11.35
CA ARG A 15 -27.29 -16.37 -11.40
C ARG A 15 -26.84 -16.88 -10.03
N TYR A 16 -26.47 -15.98 -9.13
CA TYR A 16 -25.85 -16.30 -7.84
C TYR A 16 -26.74 -15.94 -6.65
N GLY A 17 -27.94 -15.43 -6.86
CA GLY A 17 -28.81 -14.95 -5.79
C GLY A 17 -29.16 -16.03 -4.78
N GLU A 18 -29.50 -17.24 -5.24
CA GLU A 18 -29.81 -18.37 -4.36
C GLU A 18 -28.59 -18.79 -3.52
N GLU A 19 -27.40 -18.85 -4.11
CA GLU A 19 -26.15 -19.17 -3.41
C GLU A 19 -25.79 -18.09 -2.37
N LEU A 20 -25.90 -16.81 -2.73
CA LEU A 20 -25.63 -15.69 -1.82
C LEU A 20 -26.64 -15.66 -0.65
N GLU A 21 -27.91 -16.02 -0.91
CA GLU A 21 -28.91 -16.17 0.14
C GLU A 21 -28.62 -17.37 1.04
N ALA A 22 -28.22 -18.50 0.48
CA ALA A 22 -27.81 -19.68 1.24
C ALA A 22 -26.59 -19.36 2.14
N LEU A 23 -25.60 -18.65 1.62
CA LEU A 23 -24.42 -18.20 2.38
C LEU A 23 -24.81 -17.24 3.52
N ALA A 24 -25.70 -16.29 3.24
CA ALA A 24 -26.21 -15.35 4.24
C ALA A 24 -27.09 -16.03 5.31
N ALA A 25 -27.74 -17.15 4.98
CA ALA A 25 -28.55 -17.93 5.91
C ALA A 25 -27.72 -18.92 6.75
N ALA A 26 -26.62 -19.45 6.18
CA ALA A 26 -25.78 -20.44 6.84
C ALA A 26 -25.03 -19.89 8.07
N ARG A 27 -24.78 -18.58 8.13
CA ARG A 27 -24.22 -17.90 9.31
C ARG A 27 -24.82 -16.51 9.49
N PRO A 28 -25.10 -16.06 10.72
CA PRO A 28 -25.47 -14.67 10.96
C PRO A 28 -24.36 -13.76 10.46
N LEU A 29 -24.72 -12.86 9.53
CA LEU A 29 -23.81 -11.87 8.96
C LEU A 29 -23.44 -10.86 10.06
N GLY A 30 -22.26 -11.02 10.67
CA GLY A 30 -21.66 -9.98 11.49
C GLY A 30 -21.32 -8.74 10.64
N LEU A 31 -20.89 -7.66 11.30
CA LEU A 31 -20.52 -6.39 10.64
C LEU A 31 -19.52 -6.60 9.47
N GLY A 32 -18.54 -7.47 9.66
CA GLY A 32 -17.56 -7.82 8.63
C GLY A 32 -18.19 -8.46 7.38
N GLY A 33 -19.05 -9.47 7.57
CA GLY A 33 -19.74 -10.14 6.47
C GLY A 33 -20.71 -9.22 5.72
N ALA A 34 -21.35 -8.27 6.42
CA ALA A 34 -22.16 -7.25 5.78
C ALA A 34 -21.32 -6.31 4.90
N ILE A 35 -20.15 -5.88 5.38
CA ILE A 35 -19.21 -5.03 4.60
C ILE A 35 -18.70 -5.79 3.37
N ASP A 36 -18.38 -7.08 3.51
CA ASP A 36 -17.89 -7.89 2.41
C ASP A 36 -18.96 -8.09 1.31
N LEU A 37 -20.22 -8.31 1.68
CA LEU A 37 -21.34 -8.36 0.74
C LEU A 37 -21.56 -7.01 0.01
N VAL A 38 -21.47 -5.90 0.73
CA VAL A 38 -21.57 -4.56 0.10
C VAL A 38 -20.42 -4.33 -0.88
N ARG A 39 -19.20 -4.73 -0.52
CA ARG A 39 -18.03 -4.65 -1.41
C ARG A 39 -18.21 -5.51 -2.65
N GLY A 40 -18.65 -6.76 -2.48
CA GLY A 40 -18.94 -7.67 -3.59
C GLY A 40 -20.04 -7.14 -4.51
N ALA A 41 -21.09 -6.54 -3.96
CA ALA A 41 -22.12 -5.89 -4.77
C ALA A 41 -21.56 -4.71 -5.57
N LEU A 42 -20.71 -3.88 -4.94
CA LEU A 42 -20.06 -2.74 -5.59
C LEU A 42 -19.13 -3.19 -6.72
N ASP A 43 -18.42 -4.30 -6.53
CA ASP A 43 -17.55 -4.92 -7.52
C ASP A 43 -18.34 -5.47 -8.71
N ALA A 44 -19.44 -6.17 -8.45
CA ALA A 44 -20.36 -6.67 -9.48
C ALA A 44 -20.96 -5.56 -10.34
N HIS A 45 -21.19 -4.37 -9.77
CA HIS A 45 -21.61 -3.19 -10.54
C HIS A 45 -20.51 -2.62 -11.43
N ARG A 46 -19.24 -2.76 -11.04
CA ARG A 46 -18.10 -2.29 -11.84
C ARG A 46 -17.72 -3.27 -12.95
N HIS A 47 -17.96 -4.56 -12.72
CA HIS A 47 -17.60 -5.65 -13.62
C HIS A 47 -18.83 -6.50 -14.00
N PRO A 48 -19.85 -5.91 -14.66
CA PRO A 48 -21.05 -6.65 -15.05
C PRO A 48 -20.74 -7.84 -15.98
N GLU A 49 -19.66 -7.76 -16.77
CA GLU A 49 -19.19 -8.79 -17.69
C GLU A 49 -18.78 -10.11 -17.02
N LEU A 50 -18.36 -10.09 -15.75
CA LEU A 50 -17.95 -11.29 -15.01
C LEU A 50 -19.13 -12.18 -14.61
N VAL A 51 -20.37 -11.78 -14.91
CA VAL A 51 -21.54 -12.65 -14.76
C VAL A 51 -21.55 -13.78 -15.79
N ASP A 52 -20.79 -13.67 -16.87
CA ASP A 52 -20.69 -14.68 -17.94
C ASP A 52 -19.54 -15.66 -17.63
N PRO A 53 -19.79 -16.98 -17.53
CA PRO A 53 -18.73 -17.92 -17.19
C PRO A 53 -17.65 -18.04 -18.26
N ALA A 54 -17.96 -17.75 -19.52
CA ALA A 54 -16.97 -17.75 -20.59
C ALA A 54 -16.01 -16.56 -20.45
N VAL A 55 -16.54 -15.38 -20.06
CA VAL A 55 -15.69 -14.22 -19.73
C VAL A 55 -14.88 -14.51 -18.47
N VAL A 56 -15.46 -15.15 -17.46
CA VAL A 56 -14.70 -15.59 -16.27
C VAL A 56 -13.60 -16.55 -16.67
N ALA A 57 -13.89 -17.60 -17.45
CA ALA A 57 -12.89 -18.57 -17.92
C ALA A 57 -11.80 -17.92 -18.80
N ALA A 58 -12.14 -16.92 -19.60
CA ALA A 58 -11.18 -16.14 -20.38
C ALA A 58 -10.39 -15.13 -19.53
N THR A 59 -10.94 -14.70 -18.38
CA THR A 59 -10.26 -13.86 -17.39
C THR A 59 -9.59 -14.66 -16.27
N VAL A 60 -9.79 -15.99 -16.21
CA VAL A 60 -8.96 -16.92 -15.43
C VAL A 60 -7.55 -16.72 -15.97
N ARG A 61 -6.78 -16.01 -15.14
CA ARG A 61 -5.54 -15.31 -15.44
C ARG A 61 -4.71 -15.99 -16.53
N GLU A 62 -4.40 -15.23 -17.58
CA GLU A 62 -3.24 -15.57 -18.41
C GLU A 62 -2.05 -15.88 -17.48
N PRO A 63 -1.36 -17.00 -17.71
CA PRO A 63 -0.20 -17.36 -16.92
C PRO A 63 0.79 -16.19 -16.92
N VAL A 64 1.21 -15.78 -15.72
CA VAL A 64 2.16 -14.67 -15.56
C VAL A 64 3.47 -15.10 -16.20
N SER A 65 3.94 -14.35 -17.21
CA SER A 65 5.22 -14.65 -17.85
C SER A 65 6.34 -14.77 -16.81
N ARG A 66 7.30 -15.67 -17.06
CA ARG A 66 8.42 -15.90 -16.13
C ARG A 66 9.17 -14.61 -15.76
N GLN A 67 9.36 -13.72 -16.74
CA GLN A 67 9.96 -12.42 -16.52
C GLN A 67 9.14 -11.58 -15.54
N ARG A 68 7.82 -11.53 -15.73
CA ARG A 68 6.92 -10.79 -14.84
C ARG A 68 6.93 -11.36 -13.43
N TYR A 69 7.09 -12.67 -13.29
CA TYR A 69 7.22 -13.30 -11.98
C TYR A 69 8.52 -12.91 -11.25
N GLU A 70 9.65 -12.84 -11.95
CA GLU A 70 10.91 -12.35 -11.37
C GLU A 70 10.81 -10.87 -10.94
N ASP A 71 10.14 -10.03 -11.72
CA ASP A 71 9.86 -8.64 -11.34
C ASP A 71 9.06 -8.57 -10.02
N LEU A 72 8.08 -9.45 -9.85
CA LEU A 72 7.28 -9.54 -8.63
C LEU A 72 8.08 -10.06 -7.43
N ARG A 73 9.07 -10.94 -7.64
CA ARG A 73 10.01 -11.35 -6.59
C ARG A 73 10.86 -10.19 -6.10
N VAL A 74 11.33 -9.33 -7.01
CA VAL A 74 12.02 -8.09 -6.65
C VAL A 74 11.10 -7.17 -5.85
N ALA A 75 9.87 -6.96 -6.32
CA ALA A 75 8.87 -6.16 -5.63
C ALA A 75 8.58 -6.69 -4.19
N ARG A 76 8.54 -8.00 -4.00
CA ARG A 76 8.37 -8.63 -2.69
C ARG A 76 9.54 -8.34 -1.74
N ARG A 77 10.79 -8.40 -2.24
CA ARG A 77 11.99 -8.05 -1.43
C ARG A 77 11.96 -6.58 -1.01
N LEU A 78 11.52 -5.70 -1.89
CA LEU A 78 11.30 -4.28 -1.57
C LEU A 78 10.18 -4.11 -0.52
N GLY A 79 9.13 -4.95 -0.58
CA GLY A 79 8.11 -5.05 0.45
C GLY A 79 8.67 -5.37 1.83
N LEU A 80 9.55 -6.37 1.93
CA LEU A 80 10.27 -6.69 3.18
C LEU A 80 11.13 -5.51 3.66
N GLY A 81 11.84 -4.85 2.74
CA GLY A 81 12.60 -3.64 3.04
C GLY A 81 11.73 -2.54 3.65
N THR A 82 10.48 -2.41 3.20
CA THR A 82 9.54 -1.41 3.73
C THR A 82 9.23 -1.62 5.22
N PHE A 83 9.12 -2.86 5.70
CA PHE A 83 8.93 -3.15 7.13
C PHE A 83 10.15 -2.75 7.95
N VAL A 84 11.35 -3.06 7.47
CA VAL A 84 12.61 -2.65 8.11
C VAL A 84 12.71 -1.13 8.12
N GLY A 85 12.40 -0.48 7.00
CA GLY A 85 12.36 0.98 6.88
C GLY A 85 11.37 1.61 7.85
N ALA A 86 10.17 1.03 8.03
CA ALA A 86 9.18 1.51 9.00
C ALA A 86 9.67 1.36 10.45
N ALA A 87 10.36 0.27 10.78
CA ALA A 87 10.98 0.09 12.09
C ALA A 87 12.09 1.13 12.34
N LEU A 88 12.98 1.35 11.36
CA LEU A 88 14.03 2.38 11.43
C LEU A 88 13.44 3.78 11.55
N LEU A 89 12.33 4.05 10.86
CA LEU A 89 11.59 5.31 10.94
C LEU A 89 11.09 5.58 12.37
N LEU A 90 10.70 4.54 13.12
CA LEU A 90 10.30 4.66 14.52
C LEU A 90 11.49 4.75 15.48
N ILE A 91 12.60 4.08 15.18
CA ILE A 91 13.82 4.12 16.00
C ILE A 91 14.47 5.50 15.93
N ALA A 92 14.50 6.13 14.76
CA ALA A 92 15.14 7.44 14.55
C ALA A 92 14.68 8.53 15.55
N PRO A 93 13.38 8.82 15.74
CA PRO A 93 12.94 9.81 16.72
C PRO A 93 13.26 9.39 18.17
N ILE A 94 13.26 8.10 18.50
CA ILE A 94 13.67 7.62 19.83
C ILE A 94 15.14 7.97 20.08
N VAL A 95 16.02 7.69 19.12
CA VAL A 95 17.44 8.05 19.21
C VAL A 95 17.60 9.56 19.33
N ALA A 96 16.87 10.35 18.53
CA ALA A 96 16.94 11.80 18.57
C ALA A 96 16.50 12.38 19.92
N LEU A 97 15.41 11.86 20.51
CA LEU A 97 14.91 12.31 21.81
C LEU A 97 15.84 11.95 22.98
N ASN A 98 16.69 10.93 22.82
CA ASN A 98 17.70 10.52 23.80
C ASN A 98 19.07 11.19 23.58
N GLY A 99 19.20 12.08 22.58
CA GLY A 99 20.41 12.85 22.35
C GLY A 99 20.78 13.78 23.51
N PRO A 100 22.03 14.26 23.58
CA PRO A 100 22.45 15.23 24.59
C PRO A 100 21.65 16.53 24.47
N VAL A 101 21.37 17.16 25.61
CA VAL A 101 20.73 18.49 25.63
C VAL A 101 21.82 19.53 25.36
N VAL A 102 21.59 20.36 24.36
CA VAL A 102 22.46 21.48 24.00
C VAL A 102 21.70 22.79 24.25
N PHE A 103 22.42 23.78 24.75
CA PHE A 103 21.89 25.12 24.99
C PHE A 103 22.53 26.08 23.98
N ASP A 104 21.70 26.84 23.26
CA ASP A 104 22.12 27.90 22.36
C ASP A 104 21.39 29.23 22.68
N GLY A 105 21.61 30.26 21.88
CA GLY A 105 20.98 31.57 22.06
C GLY A 105 19.45 31.59 21.96
N ASP A 106 18.86 30.51 21.45
CA ASP A 106 17.42 30.36 21.23
C ASP A 106 16.78 29.34 22.19
N GLY A 107 17.55 28.80 23.16
CA GLY A 107 17.07 27.92 24.21
C GLY A 107 17.72 26.53 24.23
N ALA A 108 17.03 25.57 24.86
CA ALA A 108 17.51 24.19 24.95
C ALA A 108 16.92 23.33 23.83
N TYR A 109 17.73 22.44 23.24
CA TYR A 109 17.28 21.44 22.28
C TYR A 109 18.01 20.11 22.49
N ARG A 110 17.49 19.02 21.89
CA ARG A 110 18.14 17.70 21.87
C ARG A 110 18.93 17.54 20.57
N ASP A 111 20.22 17.23 20.67
CA ASP A 111 21.04 16.93 19.50
C ASP A 111 20.65 15.56 18.91
N GLY A 112 19.98 15.59 17.77
CA GLY A 112 19.49 14.41 17.07
C GLY A 112 20.45 13.79 16.06
N MET A 113 21.72 14.23 15.96
CA MET A 113 22.64 13.80 14.89
C MET A 113 22.84 12.28 14.82
N ALA A 114 22.82 11.59 15.96
CA ALA A 114 22.90 10.12 16.00
C ALA A 114 21.73 9.40 15.30
N ALA A 115 20.59 10.07 15.10
CA ALA A 115 19.42 9.51 14.42
C ALA A 115 19.53 9.57 12.89
N VAL A 116 20.43 10.38 12.33
CA VAL A 116 20.54 10.63 10.89
C VAL A 116 20.74 9.35 10.07
N PRO A 117 21.67 8.43 10.42
CA PRO A 117 21.85 7.19 9.66
C PRO A 117 20.58 6.32 9.62
N PHE A 118 19.85 6.24 10.73
CA PHE A 118 18.58 5.50 10.82
C PHE A 118 17.52 6.13 9.94
N MET A 119 17.42 7.47 9.94
CA MET A 119 16.47 8.20 9.10
C MET A 119 16.78 8.01 7.61
N LEU A 120 18.04 8.12 7.19
CA LEU A 120 18.44 7.93 5.79
C LEU A 120 18.20 6.49 5.32
N ALA A 121 18.54 5.50 6.15
CA ALA A 121 18.27 4.09 5.85
C ALA A 121 16.76 3.82 5.76
N ALA A 122 15.96 4.40 6.66
CA ALA A 122 14.51 4.35 6.57
C ALA A 122 14.02 4.92 5.24
N MET A 123 14.39 6.15 4.89
CA MET A 123 13.96 6.80 3.65
C MET A 123 14.29 5.98 2.40
N ALA A 124 15.50 5.41 2.32
CA ALA A 124 15.90 4.56 1.20
C ALA A 124 15.02 3.31 1.08
N MET A 125 14.78 2.62 2.20
CA MET A 125 13.97 1.39 2.23
C MET A 125 12.48 1.64 1.95
N LEU A 126 11.93 2.73 2.49
CA LEU A 126 10.54 3.14 2.29
C LEU A 126 10.27 3.54 0.83
N SER A 127 11.20 4.29 0.22
CA SER A 127 11.17 4.58 -1.22
C SER A 127 11.25 3.31 -2.07
N GLY A 128 12.02 2.30 -1.62
CA GLY A 128 12.04 0.97 -2.22
C GLY A 128 10.66 0.32 -2.28
N GLY A 129 9.85 0.45 -1.22
CA GLY A 129 8.47 -0.02 -1.20
C GLY A 129 7.60 0.60 -2.30
N LEU A 130 7.66 1.93 -2.46
CA LEU A 130 6.93 2.60 -3.55
C LEU A 130 7.46 2.21 -4.93
N LEU A 131 8.76 1.97 -5.08
CA LEU A 131 9.32 1.44 -6.32
C LEU A 131 8.81 0.02 -6.62
N GLY A 132 8.68 -0.83 -5.61
CA GLY A 132 8.04 -2.15 -5.73
C GLY A 132 6.60 -2.04 -6.22
N GLN A 133 5.85 -1.04 -5.73
CA GLN A 133 4.50 -0.77 -6.22
C GLN A 133 4.50 -0.26 -7.66
N LEU A 134 5.47 0.56 -8.06
CA LEU A 134 5.63 0.99 -9.46
C LEU A 134 5.94 -0.18 -10.41
N ILE A 135 6.64 -1.21 -9.95
CA ILE A 135 6.85 -2.44 -10.73
C ILE A 135 5.53 -3.19 -10.88
N ARG A 136 4.74 -3.28 -9.81
CA ARG A 136 3.42 -3.94 -9.83
C ARG A 136 2.42 -3.21 -10.71
N ILE A 137 2.38 -1.88 -10.63
CA ILE A 137 1.45 -1.03 -11.38
C ILE A 137 2.05 -0.76 -12.76
N GLY A 138 1.52 -1.46 -13.77
CA GLY A 138 1.98 -1.36 -15.15
C GLY A 138 1.99 0.08 -15.73
N PRO A 139 2.61 0.28 -16.90
CA PRO A 139 2.85 1.62 -17.47
C PRO A 139 1.58 2.41 -17.82
N GLY A 140 0.41 1.75 -17.92
CA GLY A 140 -0.87 2.39 -18.25
C GLY A 140 -1.39 3.39 -17.21
N HIS A 141 -0.90 3.37 -15.97
CA HIS A 141 -1.46 4.17 -14.86
C HIS A 141 -0.63 5.41 -14.55
N ARG A 142 -0.60 6.38 -15.48
CA ARG A 142 0.28 7.57 -15.40
C ARG A 142 0.14 8.37 -14.10
N VAL A 143 -1.09 8.67 -13.67
CA VAL A 143 -1.35 9.47 -12.45
C VAL A 143 -0.85 8.75 -11.20
N THR A 144 -1.15 7.46 -11.07
CA THR A 144 -0.70 6.63 -9.96
C THR A 144 0.82 6.59 -9.86
N ARG A 145 1.50 6.45 -11.01
CA ARG A 145 2.95 6.42 -11.09
C ARG A 145 3.56 7.77 -10.75
N ALA A 146 3.00 8.86 -11.27
CA ALA A 146 3.45 10.21 -10.95
C ALA A 146 3.33 10.50 -9.44
N GLY A 147 2.23 10.09 -8.80
CA GLY A 147 2.05 10.22 -7.35
C GLY A 147 3.12 9.46 -6.55
N ALA A 148 3.42 8.22 -6.93
CA ALA A 148 4.48 7.44 -6.27
C ALA A 148 5.87 8.05 -6.49
N ILE A 149 6.20 8.52 -7.70
CA ILE A 149 7.48 9.18 -8.00
C ILE A 149 7.62 10.47 -7.18
N LEU A 150 6.56 11.28 -7.11
CA LEU A 150 6.54 12.49 -6.30
C LEU A 150 6.82 12.18 -4.83
N ALA A 151 6.19 11.13 -4.28
CA ALA A 151 6.45 10.69 -2.90
C ALA A 151 7.89 10.17 -2.69
N ILE A 152 8.45 9.40 -3.65
CA ILE A 152 9.82 8.89 -3.62
C ILE A 152 10.85 10.03 -3.62
N ILE A 153 10.59 11.11 -4.35
CA ILE A 153 11.52 12.24 -4.45
C ILE A 153 11.35 13.18 -3.25
N CYS A 154 10.12 13.63 -2.99
CA CYS A 154 9.86 14.66 -1.99
C CYS A 154 9.97 14.13 -0.54
N GLY A 155 9.64 12.86 -0.29
CA GLY A 155 9.70 12.26 1.05
C GLY A 155 11.10 12.29 1.66
N PRO A 156 12.12 11.68 1.01
CA PRO A 156 13.51 11.73 1.49
C PRO A 156 14.07 13.14 1.57
N LEU A 157 13.72 14.03 0.63
CA LEU A 157 14.20 15.41 0.65
C LEU A 157 13.68 16.18 1.87
N TRP A 158 12.47 15.91 2.33
CA TRP A 158 11.97 16.50 3.57
C TRP A 158 12.73 16.04 4.82
N ALA A 159 13.29 14.82 4.83
CA ALA A 159 14.04 14.30 5.97
C ALA A 159 15.31 15.12 6.31
N PHE A 160 15.77 15.98 5.40
CA PHE A 160 16.89 16.91 5.66
C PHE A 160 16.53 18.06 6.60
N GLY A 161 15.25 18.37 6.77
CA GLY A 161 14.86 19.37 7.76
C GLY A 161 13.39 19.77 7.73
N PRO A 162 12.83 20.12 8.91
CA PRO A 162 11.42 20.48 9.04
C PRO A 162 11.03 21.75 8.26
N TRP A 163 11.98 22.63 7.91
CA TRP A 163 11.72 23.82 7.10
C TRP A 163 11.29 23.50 5.66
N LEU A 164 11.44 22.27 5.20
CA LEU A 164 11.00 21.80 3.88
C LEU A 164 9.53 21.32 3.88
N VAL A 165 8.66 21.95 4.67
CA VAL A 165 7.23 21.57 4.81
C VAL A 165 6.52 21.40 3.46
N GLY A 166 6.85 22.23 2.47
CA GLY A 166 6.30 22.12 1.12
C GLY A 166 6.58 20.77 0.47
N LEU A 167 7.79 20.22 0.63
CA LEU A 167 8.15 18.89 0.10
C LEU A 167 7.40 17.77 0.82
N TRP A 168 7.22 17.88 2.14
CA TRP A 168 6.39 16.93 2.87
C TRP A 168 4.92 16.94 2.40
N ALA A 169 4.34 18.12 2.18
CA ALA A 169 2.97 18.24 1.69
C ALA A 169 2.83 17.62 0.29
N LEU A 170 3.81 17.85 -0.59
CA LEU A 170 3.87 17.21 -1.90
C LEU A 170 4.02 15.69 -1.81
N ALA A 171 4.82 15.19 -0.86
CA ALA A 171 4.98 13.75 -0.65
C ALA A 171 3.66 13.10 -0.19
N LEU A 172 2.93 13.72 0.74
CA LEU A 172 1.61 13.25 1.17
C LEU A 172 0.58 13.31 0.03
N ALA A 173 0.55 14.39 -0.74
CA ALA A 173 -0.32 14.50 -1.91
C ALA A 173 0.01 13.40 -2.94
N GLY A 174 1.29 13.12 -3.16
CA GLY A 174 1.77 12.02 -3.99
C GLY A 174 1.30 10.65 -3.50
N LEU A 175 1.39 10.38 -2.19
CA LEU A 175 0.91 9.14 -1.56
C LEU A 175 -0.61 8.97 -1.70
N VAL A 176 -1.39 10.05 -1.53
CA VAL A 176 -2.85 10.01 -1.73
C VAL A 176 -3.20 9.74 -3.20
N ALA A 177 -2.56 10.45 -4.13
CA ALA A 177 -2.75 10.24 -5.57
C ALA A 177 -2.39 8.81 -5.99
N PHE A 178 -1.28 8.29 -5.45
CA PHE A 178 -0.88 6.89 -5.62
C PHE A 178 -1.95 5.93 -5.08
N ALA A 179 -2.37 6.07 -3.82
CA ALA A 179 -3.28 5.13 -3.18
C ALA A 179 -4.65 5.10 -3.88
N VAL A 180 -5.22 6.27 -4.20
CA VAL A 180 -6.50 6.38 -4.90
C VAL A 180 -6.38 5.84 -6.34
N GLY A 181 -5.30 6.19 -7.04
CA GLY A 181 -5.06 5.73 -8.41
C GLY A 181 -4.86 4.21 -8.48
N ALA A 182 -4.10 3.63 -7.54
CA ALA A 182 -3.87 2.19 -7.46
C ALA A 182 -5.14 1.43 -7.09
N TRP A 183 -6.00 1.99 -6.23
CA TRP A 183 -7.31 1.41 -5.92
C TRP A 183 -8.26 1.40 -7.10
N ARG A 184 -8.34 2.52 -7.84
CA ARG A 184 -9.14 2.59 -9.07
C ARG A 184 -8.66 1.60 -10.14
N ALA A 185 -7.37 1.27 -10.13
CA ALA A 185 -6.78 0.26 -11.00
C ALA A 185 -6.94 -1.18 -10.48
N GLY A 186 -7.59 -1.40 -9.33
CA GLY A 186 -7.70 -2.73 -8.70
C GLY A 186 -6.37 -3.27 -8.14
N ALA A 187 -5.31 -2.46 -8.10
CA ALA A 187 -3.98 -2.88 -7.65
C ALA A 187 -3.85 -2.88 -6.12
N LEU A 188 -4.63 -2.04 -5.43
CA LEU A 188 -4.69 -1.98 -3.97
C LEU A 188 -6.11 -2.24 -3.46
N PRO A 189 -6.27 -3.05 -2.40
CA PRO A 189 -7.56 -3.18 -1.73
C PRO A 189 -7.91 -1.88 -1.00
N GLY A 190 -9.21 -1.58 -0.85
CA GLY A 190 -9.68 -0.37 -0.18
C GLY A 190 -9.18 -0.21 1.26
N ALA A 191 -8.92 -1.31 1.97
CA ALA A 191 -8.33 -1.28 3.30
C ALA A 191 -6.90 -0.70 3.29
N ALA A 192 -6.09 -1.04 2.29
CA ALA A 192 -4.74 -0.48 2.13
C ALA A 192 -4.79 1.02 1.81
N VAL A 193 -5.77 1.46 1.01
CA VAL A 193 -5.99 2.88 0.74
C VAL A 193 -6.28 3.63 2.04
N LEU A 194 -7.20 3.11 2.85
CA LEU A 194 -7.55 3.73 4.13
C LEU A 194 -6.32 3.81 5.05
N ALA A 195 -5.54 2.71 5.13
CA ALA A 195 -4.30 2.66 5.90
C ALA A 195 -3.20 3.60 5.39
N ILE A 196 -3.24 4.04 4.13
CA ILE A 196 -2.32 5.03 3.58
C ILE A 196 -2.85 6.46 3.79
N VAL A 197 -4.13 6.70 3.53
CA VAL A 197 -4.72 8.05 3.54
C VAL A 197 -4.98 8.56 4.95
N THR A 198 -5.56 7.74 5.84
CA THR A 198 -5.91 8.17 7.20
C THR A 198 -4.70 8.68 7.99
N PRO A 199 -3.54 7.99 8.01
CA PRO A 199 -2.41 8.52 8.76
C PRO A 199 -1.81 9.77 8.13
N GLY A 200 -1.94 9.96 6.81
CA GLY A 200 -1.60 11.23 6.14
C GLY A 200 -2.45 12.40 6.64
N VAL A 201 -3.76 12.20 6.81
CA VAL A 201 -4.67 13.21 7.39
C VAL A 201 -4.31 13.51 8.85
N VAL A 202 -4.04 12.47 9.64
CA VAL A 202 -3.58 12.63 11.04
C VAL A 202 -2.27 13.43 11.08
N ASN A 203 -1.34 13.18 10.16
CA ASN A 203 -0.09 13.92 10.06
C ASN A 203 -0.32 15.41 9.81
N VAL A 204 -1.22 15.74 8.88
CA VAL A 204 -1.61 17.12 8.59
C VAL A 204 -2.22 17.80 9.81
N ALA A 205 -3.07 17.11 10.57
CA ALA A 205 -3.65 17.64 11.79
C ALA A 205 -2.58 17.91 12.87
N ILE A 206 -1.63 16.98 13.06
CA ILE A 206 -0.52 17.16 14.03
C ILE A 206 0.33 18.37 13.65
N LEU A 207 0.68 18.52 12.37
CA LEU A 207 1.51 19.64 11.91
C LEU A 207 0.77 20.98 12.04
N ALA A 208 -0.51 21.02 11.64
CA ALA A 208 -1.33 22.21 11.79
C ALA A 208 -1.44 22.62 13.26
N PHE A 209 -1.65 21.66 14.16
CA PHE A 209 -1.66 21.91 15.60
C PHE A 209 -0.34 22.50 16.10
N GLY A 210 0.80 21.94 15.69
CA GLY A 210 2.13 22.46 16.07
C GLY A 210 2.36 23.90 15.61
N ILE A 211 1.96 24.23 14.38
CA ILE A 211 2.06 25.59 13.83
C ILE A 211 1.17 26.57 14.60
N MET A 212 -0.09 26.21 14.85
CA MET A 212 -1.05 27.08 15.52
C MET A 212 -0.75 27.29 17.02
N SER A 213 -0.10 26.32 17.66
CA SER A 213 0.14 26.35 19.11
C SER A 213 1.46 27.01 19.52
N HIS A 214 2.27 27.48 18.56
CA HIS A 214 3.59 28.09 18.81
C HIS A 214 4.46 27.27 19.77
N VAL A 215 4.49 25.95 19.58
CA VAL A 215 5.21 25.03 20.44
C VAL A 215 6.71 25.36 20.52
N ASP A 216 7.28 25.26 21.72
CA ASP A 216 8.72 25.42 21.93
C ASP A 216 9.52 24.28 21.25
N ARG A 217 10.86 24.41 21.21
CA ARG A 217 11.73 23.43 20.53
C ARG A 217 11.62 22.00 21.09
N LEU A 218 11.42 21.84 22.40
CA LEU A 218 11.30 20.53 23.04
C LEU A 218 9.94 19.89 22.76
N GLN A 219 8.86 20.67 22.83
CA GLN A 219 7.52 20.24 22.44
C GLN A 219 7.43 19.95 20.94
N GLY A 220 8.12 20.74 20.11
CA GLY A 220 8.26 20.52 18.68
C GLY A 220 8.91 19.17 18.36
N ALA A 221 9.92 18.76 19.11
CA ALA A 221 10.53 17.44 18.95
C ALA A 221 9.53 16.30 19.26
N ASN A 222 8.69 16.45 20.28
CA ASN A 222 7.65 15.47 20.60
C ASN A 222 6.57 15.40 19.50
N LEU A 223 6.13 16.53 18.97
CA LEU A 223 5.17 16.57 17.86
C LEU A 223 5.76 15.97 16.59
N PHE A 224 7.05 16.23 16.31
CA PHE A 224 7.75 15.62 15.19
C PHE A 224 7.82 14.09 15.34
N ALA A 225 8.18 13.58 16.53
CA ALA A 225 8.19 12.15 16.81
C ALA A 225 6.79 11.52 16.63
N LEU A 226 5.74 12.19 17.11
CA LEU A 226 4.36 11.76 16.93
C LEU A 226 3.95 11.73 15.45
N ALA A 227 4.32 12.76 14.68
CA ALA A 227 4.07 12.81 13.24
C ALA A 227 4.80 11.67 12.53
N ILE A 228 6.08 11.43 12.81
CA ILE A 228 6.83 10.32 12.22
C ILE A 228 6.20 8.97 12.56
N ALA A 229 5.80 8.75 13.82
CA ALA A 229 5.13 7.53 14.25
C ALA A 229 3.80 7.31 13.53
N ALA A 230 3.02 8.38 13.32
CA ALA A 230 1.78 8.32 12.57
C ALA A 230 1.98 7.93 11.10
N LEU A 231 3.18 8.08 10.50
CA LEU A 231 3.43 7.64 9.12
C LEU A 231 3.73 6.14 9.00
N ALA A 232 4.12 5.45 10.07
CA ALA A 232 4.50 4.04 10.02
C ALA A 232 3.41 3.11 9.42
N PRO A 233 2.11 3.26 9.74
CA PRO A 233 1.05 2.43 9.15
C PRO A 233 0.97 2.48 7.62
N ILE A 234 1.31 3.62 7.00
CA ILE A 234 1.35 3.79 5.54
C ILE A 234 2.30 2.75 4.94
N TRP A 235 3.49 2.67 5.53
CA TRP A 235 4.58 1.82 5.06
C TRP A 235 4.32 0.34 5.34
N LEU A 236 3.71 0.02 6.49
CA LEU A 236 3.26 -1.34 6.78
C LEU A 236 2.21 -1.81 5.75
N ALA A 237 1.28 -0.93 5.35
CA ALA A 237 0.28 -1.26 4.33
C ALA A 237 0.93 -1.47 2.94
N ILE A 238 1.88 -0.62 2.55
CA ILE A 238 2.65 -0.79 1.30
C ILE A 238 3.45 -2.10 1.32
N GLY A 239 4.15 -2.39 2.41
CA GLY A 239 4.91 -3.63 2.57
C GLY A 239 4.01 -4.88 2.51
N ALA A 240 2.90 -4.87 3.26
CA ALA A 240 1.96 -6.00 3.30
C ALA A 240 1.37 -6.31 1.93
N THR A 241 1.03 -5.27 1.15
CA THR A 241 0.50 -5.46 -0.20
C THR A 241 1.55 -5.97 -1.19
N LEU A 242 2.85 -5.72 -0.97
CA LEU A 242 3.93 -6.32 -1.78
C LEU A 242 4.26 -7.76 -1.42
N LEU A 243 3.86 -8.23 -0.23
CA LEU A 243 4.08 -9.63 0.17
C LEU A 243 3.11 -10.61 -0.50
N SER A 244 1.96 -10.13 -1.00
CA SER A 244 1.02 -10.96 -1.75
C SER A 244 1.52 -11.18 -3.18
N LEU A 245 2.08 -12.36 -3.47
CA LEU A 245 2.35 -12.79 -4.83
C LEU A 245 1.10 -13.48 -5.42
N PRO A 246 0.79 -13.29 -6.71
CA PRO A 246 -0.15 -14.17 -7.39
C PRO A 246 0.43 -15.59 -7.43
N ASP A 247 -0.44 -16.59 -7.32
CA ASP A 247 -0.04 -17.99 -7.53
C ASP A 247 0.55 -18.15 -8.93
N VAL A 248 1.73 -18.77 -8.98
CA VAL A 248 2.32 -19.21 -10.24
C VAL A 248 1.58 -20.49 -10.60
N GLN A 249 0.85 -20.48 -11.71
CA GLN A 249 0.55 -21.74 -12.35
C GLN A 249 1.88 -22.27 -12.87
N ASP A 250 2.32 -23.40 -12.33
CA ASP A 250 3.40 -24.16 -12.94
C ASP A 250 2.97 -24.38 -14.41
N ASP A 251 3.81 -23.94 -15.34
CA ASP A 251 3.62 -24.30 -16.75
C ASP A 251 3.41 -25.82 -16.78
N PRO A 252 2.37 -26.33 -17.46
CA PRO A 252 2.24 -27.77 -17.63
C PRO A 252 3.58 -28.24 -18.19
N ALA A 253 4.24 -29.14 -17.44
CA ALA A 253 5.58 -29.62 -17.77
C ALA A 253 5.63 -29.83 -19.27
N PRO A 254 6.62 -29.23 -19.98
CA PRO A 254 6.64 -29.22 -21.44
C PRO A 254 6.34 -30.63 -21.87
N ALA A 255 5.20 -30.79 -22.57
CA ALA A 255 4.67 -32.10 -22.91
C ALA A 255 5.86 -32.89 -23.42
N VAL A 256 6.30 -33.88 -22.62
CA VAL A 256 7.54 -34.61 -22.90
C VAL A 256 7.28 -35.15 -24.29
N GLU A 257 7.93 -34.51 -25.27
CA GLU A 257 7.79 -34.89 -26.65
C GLU A 257 8.40 -36.27 -26.63
N THR A 258 7.55 -37.28 -26.54
CA THR A 258 7.95 -38.67 -26.57
C THR A 258 8.61 -38.79 -27.92
N VAL A 259 9.94 -38.62 -27.92
CA VAL A 259 10.80 -38.85 -29.05
C VAL A 259 10.42 -40.24 -29.50
N ARG A 260 9.62 -40.31 -30.57
CA ARG A 260 9.41 -41.54 -31.30
C ARG A 260 10.78 -41.84 -31.88
N GLU A 261 11.60 -42.53 -31.08
CA GLU A 261 12.76 -43.23 -31.60
C GLU A 261 12.22 -44.16 -32.68
N GLY A 262 12.46 -43.74 -33.92
CA GLY A 262 12.19 -44.55 -35.08
C GLY A 262 12.99 -45.82 -34.95
N SER A 263 12.30 -46.92 -34.65
CA SER A 263 12.78 -48.26 -34.91
C SER A 263 12.91 -48.43 -36.42
N THR A 264 14.05 -48.04 -36.97
CA THR A 264 14.57 -48.57 -38.23
C THR A 264 15.26 -49.89 -37.94
N ALA A 265 14.57 -50.99 -38.19
CA ALA A 265 15.12 -52.28 -38.63
C ALA A 265 13.96 -53.18 -39.07
#